data_AF-A0A3B8N8B3-F1
#
_entry.id   AF-A0A3B8N8B3-F1
#
_cell.length_a   1.000
_cell.length_b   1.000
_cell.length_c   1.000
_cell.angle_alpha   90.00
_cell.angle_beta   90.00
_cell.angle_gamma   90.00
#
_symmetry.space_group_name_H-M   'P 1'
#
loop_
_entity.id
_entity.type
_entity.pdbx_description
1 polymer ?
#
loop_
_entity_poly.entity_id
_entity_poly.type
_entity_poly.pdbx_seq_one_letter_code
_entity_poly.pdbx_strand_id
1 'polypeptide(L)'
;DLIICRFIDIMLCFPTIFLVLAMVAYLEPSIVTIMVVIGATSWMGLARLVRAEILSLKERDFVLIAKTYGASSLRILFKHLIPNALPPILVSASLGLGQAILIESALSFLGIGVQPPIPSWGNMLIDGKETLEVAWWLSFYPGMAILITVLAFTILGETLQEILNPKRKER
;
A
#
# COMPACT_ATOMS: atom_id res chain seq x y z
N ASP A 1 10.45 -19.62 5.20
CA ASP A 1 9.65 -18.80 6.14
C ASP A 1 10.55 -17.90 6.99
N LEU A 2 11.40 -18.44 7.87
CA LEU A 2 12.25 -17.62 8.76
C LEU A 2 13.16 -16.61 8.03
N ILE A 3 13.86 -17.04 6.97
CA ILE A 3 14.79 -16.18 6.22
C ILE A 3 14.05 -14.99 5.58
N ILE A 4 12.90 -15.26 4.94
CA ILE A 4 12.10 -14.23 4.27
C ILE A 4 11.54 -13.24 5.29
N CYS A 5 10.98 -13.73 6.41
CA CYS A 5 10.48 -12.85 7.47
C CYS A 5 11.59 -12.01 8.10
N ARG A 6 12.79 -12.57 8.31
CA ARG A 6 13.94 -11.82 8.83
C ARG A 6 14.40 -10.75 7.86
N PHE A 7 14.44 -11.06 6.56
CA PHE A 7 14.74 -10.07 5.53
C PHE A 7 13.73 -8.93 5.55
N ILE A 8 12.43 -9.25 5.58
CA ILE A 8 11.36 -8.25 5.69
C ILE A 8 11.53 -7.38 6.95
N ASP A 9 11.79 -7.99 8.11
CA ASP A 9 11.96 -7.25 9.36
C ASP A 9 13.18 -6.31 9.32
N ILE A 10 14.29 -6.74 8.71
CA ILE A 10 15.48 -5.88 8.52
C ILE A 10 15.13 -4.71 7.60
N MET A 11 14.45 -4.96 6.48
CA MET A 11 14.07 -3.90 5.55
C MET A 11 13.07 -2.91 6.15
N LEU A 12 12.12 -3.37 6.97
CA LEU A 12 11.15 -2.51 7.67
C LEU A 12 11.78 -1.66 8.79
N CYS A 13 12.99 -1.97 9.25
CA CYS A 13 13.74 -1.07 10.14
C CYS A 13 14.24 0.19 9.43
N PHE A 14 14.36 0.17 8.09
CA PHE A 14 14.72 1.34 7.32
C PHE A 14 13.45 2.16 7.01
N PRO A 15 13.48 3.49 7.15
CA PRO A 15 12.37 4.32 6.71
C PRO A 15 12.14 4.14 5.21
N THR A 16 10.92 3.75 4.83
CA THR A 16 10.56 3.37 3.45
C THR A 16 10.92 4.44 2.43
N ILE A 17 10.81 5.73 2.80
CA ILE A 17 11.15 6.84 1.90
C ILE A 17 12.62 6.80 1.46
N PHE A 18 13.56 6.38 2.34
CA PHE A 18 14.96 6.27 1.97
C PHE A 18 15.20 5.10 1.01
N LEU A 19 14.50 3.98 1.19
CA LEU A 19 14.56 2.86 0.25
C LEU A 19 14.06 3.27 -1.14
N VAL A 20 12.93 3.98 -1.18
CA VAL A 20 12.35 4.49 -2.42
C VAL A 20 13.30 5.46 -3.11
N LEU A 21 13.83 6.45 -2.39
CA LEU A 21 14.80 7.41 -2.94
C LEU A 21 16.07 6.73 -3.45
N ALA A 22 16.60 5.77 -2.67
CA ALA A 22 17.78 5.01 -3.08
C ALA A 22 17.51 4.24 -4.38
N MET A 23 16.36 3.57 -4.52
CA MET A 23 16.03 2.83 -5.73
C MET A 23 15.84 3.75 -6.94
N VAL A 24 15.11 4.86 -6.79
CA VAL A 24 14.87 5.79 -7.90
C VAL A 24 16.16 6.50 -8.34
N ALA A 25 17.12 6.71 -7.44
CA ALA A 25 18.41 7.32 -7.80
C ALA A 25 19.24 6.48 -8.80
N TYR A 26 19.01 5.16 -8.88
CA TYR A 26 19.69 4.27 -9.83
C TYR A 26 18.84 3.89 -11.05
N LEU A 27 17.56 4.29 -11.09
CA LEU A 27 16.63 3.91 -12.14
C LEU A 27 16.23 5.14 -12.96
N GLU A 28 15.93 4.94 -14.24
CA GLU A 28 15.42 6.03 -15.07
C GLU A 28 14.03 6.48 -14.59
N PRO A 29 13.81 7.80 -14.40
CA PRO A 29 12.51 8.32 -13.96
C PRO A 29 11.40 8.02 -14.98
N SER A 30 10.45 7.16 -14.59
CA SER A 30 9.24 6.91 -15.36
C SER A 30 8.09 6.54 -14.41
N ILE A 31 6.85 6.70 -14.85
CA ILE A 31 5.68 6.28 -14.07
C ILE A 31 5.75 4.78 -13.73
N VAL A 32 6.22 3.95 -14.66
CA VAL A 32 6.37 2.51 -14.45
C VAL A 32 7.45 2.23 -13.42
N THR A 33 8.60 2.92 -13.50
CA THR A 33 9.69 2.81 -12.52
C THR A 33 9.17 3.10 -11.12
N ILE A 34 8.44 4.21 -10.95
CA ILE A 34 7.92 4.64 -9.65
C ILE A 34 6.90 3.64 -9.12
N MET A 35 5.97 3.17 -9.96
CA MET A 35 4.99 2.14 -9.59
C MET A 35 5.68 0.85 -9.11
N VAL A 36 6.72 0.40 -9.82
CA VAL A 36 7.49 -0.80 -9.46
C VAL A 36 8.22 -0.58 -8.14
N VAL A 37 8.87 0.57 -7.94
CA VAL A 37 9.59 0.88 -6.70
C VAL A 37 8.63 0.94 -5.50
N ILE A 38 7.50 1.62 -5.62
CA ILE A 38 6.49 1.71 -4.56
C ILE A 38 5.91 0.32 -4.28
N GLY A 39 5.62 -0.49 -5.29
CA GLY A 39 5.15 -1.87 -5.11
C GLY A 39 6.19 -2.75 -4.40
N ALA A 40 7.45 -2.67 -4.83
CA ALA A 40 8.57 -3.43 -4.27
C ALA A 40 8.97 -3.01 -2.85
N THR A 41 8.57 -1.82 -2.40
CA THR A 41 8.82 -1.35 -1.03
C THR A 41 7.60 -1.47 -0.11
N SER A 42 6.38 -1.48 -0.66
CA SER A 42 5.13 -1.56 0.13
C SER A 42 4.68 -2.99 0.47
N TRP A 43 5.10 -4.01 -0.30
CA TRP A 43 4.63 -5.39 -0.10
C TRP A 43 4.99 -5.99 1.27
N MET A 44 6.04 -5.49 1.92
CA MET A 44 6.60 -6.05 3.15
C MET A 44 5.60 -6.07 4.31
N GLY A 45 4.89 -4.96 4.52
CA GLY A 45 3.87 -4.86 5.56
C GLY A 45 2.68 -5.80 5.27
N LEU A 46 2.23 -5.80 4.01
CA LEU A 46 1.13 -6.66 3.57
C LEU A 46 1.48 -8.15 3.70
N ALA A 47 2.70 -8.56 3.36
CA ALA A 47 3.15 -9.93 3.49
C ALA A 47 3.13 -10.42 4.95
N ARG A 48 3.52 -9.56 5.90
CA ARG A 48 3.43 -9.86 7.35
C ARG A 48 1.99 -10.02 7.80
N LEU A 49 1.10 -9.14 7.33
CA LEU A 49 -0.33 -9.22 7.62
C LEU A 49 -0.92 -10.53 7.11
N VAL A 50 -0.69 -10.85 5.83
CA VAL A 50 -1.15 -12.10 5.21
C VAL A 50 -0.65 -13.31 6.00
N ARG A 51 0.64 -13.33 6.37
CA ARG A 51 1.22 -14.44 7.15
C ARG A 51 0.54 -14.59 8.52
N ALA A 52 0.30 -13.49 9.22
CA ALA A 52 -0.37 -13.50 10.52
C ALA A 52 -1.79 -14.06 10.42
N GLU A 53 -2.56 -13.61 9.42
CA GLU A 53 -3.92 -14.09 9.14
C GLU A 53 -3.95 -15.58 8.80
N ILE A 54 -3.06 -16.02 7.90
CA ILE A 54 -2.98 -17.43 7.51
C ILE A 54 -2.60 -18.32 8.69
N LEU A 55 -1.67 -17.87 9.56
CA LEU A 55 -1.29 -18.63 10.75
C LEU A 55 -2.46 -18.75 11.74
N SER A 56 -3.15 -17.65 12.00
CA SER A 56 -4.35 -17.59 12.85
C SER A 56 -5.49 -18.48 12.33
N LEU A 57 -5.77 -18.43 11.03
CA LEU A 57 -6.83 -19.22 10.40
C LEU A 57 -6.48 -20.71 10.36
N LYS A 58 -5.20 -21.08 10.27
CA LYS A 58 -4.75 -22.48 10.23
C LYS A 58 -5.03 -23.24 11.53
N GLU A 59 -5.16 -22.52 12.64
CA GLU A 59 -5.47 -23.08 13.97
C GLU A 59 -6.97 -23.24 14.23
N ARG A 60 -7.84 -22.83 13.29
CA ARG A 60 -9.30 -22.93 13.44
C ARG A 60 -9.83 -24.33 13.14
N ASP A 61 -10.93 -24.69 13.80
CA ASP A 61 -11.56 -26.02 13.72
C ASP A 61 -11.95 -26.42 12.28
N PHE A 62 -12.39 -25.48 11.44
CA PHE A 62 -12.76 -25.78 10.05
C PHE A 62 -11.57 -26.30 9.23
N VAL A 63 -10.33 -25.87 9.55
CA VAL A 63 -9.12 -26.37 8.90
C VAL A 63 -8.80 -27.78 9.38
N LEU A 64 -8.98 -28.06 10.67
CA LEU A 64 -8.81 -29.39 11.23
C LEU A 64 -9.79 -30.38 10.59
N ILE A 65 -11.07 -30.00 10.50
CA ILE A 65 -12.12 -30.79 9.85
C ILE A 65 -11.78 -31.01 8.37
N ALA A 66 -11.40 -29.97 7.62
CA ALA A 66 -11.02 -30.15 6.22
C ALA A 66 -9.88 -31.16 6.02
N LYS A 67 -8.90 -31.18 6.95
CA LYS A 67 -7.80 -32.17 6.92
C LYS A 67 -8.27 -33.58 7.24
N THR A 68 -9.17 -33.79 8.21
CA THR A 68 -9.67 -35.13 8.54
C THR A 68 -10.50 -35.73 7.41
N TYR A 69 -11.17 -34.91 6.61
CA TYR A 69 -11.84 -35.30 5.36
C TYR A 69 -10.89 -35.48 4.16
N GLY A 70 -9.57 -35.44 4.36
CA GLY A 70 -8.57 -35.72 3.32
C GLY A 70 -8.33 -34.57 2.32
N ALA A 71 -8.69 -33.32 2.65
CA ALA A 71 -8.40 -32.19 1.77
C ALA A 71 -6.88 -31.92 1.69
N SER A 72 -6.36 -31.75 0.47
CA SER A 72 -4.95 -31.39 0.25
C SER A 72 -4.65 -29.97 0.76
N SER A 73 -3.40 -29.70 1.14
CA SER A 73 -2.98 -28.39 1.64
C SER A 73 -3.26 -27.25 0.65
N LEU A 74 -3.11 -27.50 -0.66
CA LEU A 74 -3.46 -26.54 -1.71
C LEU A 74 -4.96 -26.23 -1.74
N ARG A 75 -5.81 -27.25 -1.61
CA ARG A 75 -7.27 -27.06 -1.55
C ARG A 75 -7.64 -26.24 -0.32
N ILE A 76 -7.05 -26.53 0.84
CA ILE A 76 -7.29 -25.77 2.07
C ILE A 76 -6.83 -24.32 1.90
N LEU A 77 -5.67 -24.10 1.29
CA LEU A 77 -5.12 -22.77 1.05
C LEU A 77 -6.06 -21.91 0.21
N PHE A 78 -6.40 -22.36 -1.00
CA PHE A 78 -7.18 -21.54 -1.94
C PHE A 78 -8.67 -21.51 -1.65
N LYS A 79 -9.25 -22.56 -1.06
CA LYS A 79 -10.70 -22.64 -0.81
C LYS A 79 -11.11 -22.12 0.57
N HIS A 80 -10.21 -22.19 1.56
CA HIS A 80 -10.53 -21.83 2.94
C HIS A 80 -9.66 -20.70 3.46
N LEU A 81 -8.33 -20.82 3.43
CA LEU A 81 -7.45 -19.84 4.08
C LEU A 81 -7.45 -18.49 3.36
N ILE A 82 -7.16 -18.46 2.05
CA ILE A 82 -7.09 -17.20 1.28
C ILE A 82 -8.42 -16.45 1.32
N PRO A 83 -9.58 -17.05 1.00
CA PRO A 83 -10.86 -16.33 1.02
C PRO A 83 -11.19 -15.73 2.39
N ASN A 84 -10.83 -16.41 3.49
CA ASN A 84 -11.05 -15.89 4.84
C ASN A 84 -10.02 -14.83 5.26
N ALA A 85 -8.84 -14.78 4.63
CA ALA A 85 -7.83 -13.75 4.85
C ALA A 85 -8.01 -12.51 3.94
N LEU A 86 -8.81 -12.61 2.87
CA LEU A 86 -9.05 -11.47 1.96
C LEU A 86 -9.57 -10.20 2.64
N PRO A 87 -10.48 -10.25 3.63
CA PRO A 87 -11.03 -9.04 4.21
C PRO A 87 -9.98 -8.07 4.81
N PRO A 88 -9.10 -8.49 5.74
CA PRO A 88 -8.04 -7.61 6.26
C PRO A 88 -6.99 -7.23 5.18
N ILE A 89 -6.77 -8.08 4.18
CA ILE A 89 -5.88 -7.77 3.05
C ILE A 89 -6.42 -6.62 2.21
N LEU A 90 -7.72 -6.64 1.88
CA LEU A 90 -8.38 -5.59 1.11
C LEU A 90 -8.36 -4.25 1.84
N VAL A 91 -8.63 -4.26 3.15
CA VAL A 91 -8.51 -3.08 4.01
C VAL A 91 -7.11 -2.50 3.94
N SER A 92 -6.08 -3.32 4.16
CA SER A 92 -4.69 -2.87 4.12
C SER A 92 -4.27 -2.38 2.73
N ALA A 93 -4.78 -2.99 1.67
CA ALA A 93 -4.51 -2.58 0.30
C ALA A 93 -5.14 -1.21 -0.01
N SER A 94 -6.38 -0.97 0.41
CA SER A 94 -7.06 0.33 0.23
C SER A 94 -6.33 1.47 0.93
N LEU A 95 -5.89 1.25 2.17
CA LEU A 95 -5.06 2.23 2.90
C LEU A 95 -3.70 2.43 2.22
N GLY A 96 -3.12 1.35 1.68
CA GLY A 96 -1.87 1.38 0.93
C GLY A 96 -1.93 2.24 -0.33
N LEU A 97 -3.08 2.31 -1.02
CA LEU A 97 -3.26 3.17 -2.19
C LEU A 97 -3.11 4.66 -1.85
N GLY A 98 -3.71 5.10 -0.74
CA GLY A 98 -3.56 6.48 -0.28
C GLY A 98 -2.10 6.84 0.02
N GLN A 99 -1.38 5.92 0.67
CA GLN A 99 0.05 6.10 0.95
C GLN A 99 0.90 6.10 -0.33
N ALA A 100 0.58 5.25 -1.31
CA ALA A 100 1.27 5.23 -2.60
C ALA A 100 1.13 6.56 -3.35
N ILE A 101 -0.07 7.16 -3.36
CA ILE A 101 -0.32 8.48 -3.97
C ILE A 101 0.51 9.57 -3.27
N LEU A 102 0.54 9.58 -1.94
CA LEU A 102 1.35 10.54 -1.18
C LEU A 102 2.84 10.40 -1.49
N ILE A 103 3.36 9.17 -1.55
CA ILE A 103 4.77 8.91 -1.85
C ILE A 103 5.09 9.38 -3.28
N GLU A 104 4.28 9.01 -4.26
CA GLU A 104 4.47 9.46 -5.65
C GLU A 104 4.45 10.99 -5.75
N SER A 105 3.46 11.63 -5.12
CA SER A 105 3.35 13.10 -5.11
C SER A 105 4.55 13.76 -4.44
N ALA A 106 5.07 13.18 -3.35
CA ALA A 106 6.27 13.67 -2.68
C ALA A 106 7.52 13.51 -3.54
N LEU A 107 7.70 12.38 -4.22
CA LEU A 107 8.82 12.15 -5.15
C LEU A 107 8.77 13.12 -6.33
N SER A 108 7.59 13.26 -6.94
CA SER A 108 7.33 14.20 -8.01
C SER A 108 7.60 15.63 -7.54
N PHE A 109 7.19 16.01 -6.31
CA PHE A 109 7.51 17.30 -5.71
C PHE A 109 9.00 17.53 -5.40
N LEU A 110 9.78 16.45 -5.22
CA LEU A 110 11.24 16.54 -5.08
C LEU A 110 11.96 16.58 -6.44
N GLY A 111 11.24 16.54 -7.56
CA GLY A 111 11.79 16.54 -8.92
C GLY A 111 12.34 15.18 -9.36
N ILE A 112 12.14 14.14 -8.55
CA ILE A 112 12.67 12.78 -8.78
C ILE A 112 11.55 11.84 -9.29
N GLY A 113 10.31 12.32 -9.32
CA GLY A 113 9.14 11.57 -9.77
C GLY A 113 8.95 11.55 -11.29
N VAL A 114 7.70 11.48 -11.72
CA VAL A 114 7.33 11.39 -13.14
C VAL A 114 7.87 12.62 -13.86
N GLN A 115 8.53 12.47 -15.01
CA GLN A 115 9.06 13.61 -15.75
C GLN A 115 8.08 14.06 -16.86
N PRO A 116 8.10 15.34 -17.25
CA PRO A 116 7.39 15.82 -18.44
C PRO A 116 7.70 14.94 -19.66
N PRO A 117 6.73 14.68 -20.57
CA PRO A 117 5.46 15.40 -20.78
C PRO A 117 4.27 14.88 -19.97
N ILE A 118 4.43 13.86 -19.13
CA ILE A 118 3.31 13.28 -18.37
C ILE A 118 3.04 14.18 -17.16
N PRO A 119 1.84 14.77 -17.02
CA PRO A 119 1.51 15.58 -15.86
C PRO A 119 1.33 14.72 -14.61
N SER A 120 1.95 15.12 -13.50
CA SER A 120 1.68 14.60 -12.16
C SER A 120 1.27 15.75 -11.23
N TRP A 121 0.41 15.48 -10.24
CA TRP A 121 0.02 16.50 -9.26
C TRP A 121 1.21 16.99 -8.42
N GLY A 122 2.19 16.12 -8.16
CA GLY A 122 3.43 16.51 -7.48
C GLY A 122 4.29 17.48 -8.29
N ASN A 123 4.41 17.30 -9.60
CA ASN A 123 5.13 18.25 -10.45
C ASN A 123 4.42 19.60 -10.54
N MET A 124 3.09 19.57 -10.66
CA MET A 124 2.28 20.81 -10.68
C MET A 124 2.48 21.63 -9.40
N LEU A 125 2.72 20.97 -8.25
CA LEU A 125 3.07 21.66 -7.01
C LEU A 125 4.48 22.29 -7.05
N ILE A 126 5.45 21.70 -7.76
CA ILE A 126 6.76 22.35 -7.98
C ILE A 126 6.57 23.58 -8.85
N ASP A 127 5.91 23.43 -10.00
CA ASP A 127 5.74 24.52 -10.96
C ASP A 127 4.98 25.69 -10.31
N GLY A 128 3.93 25.38 -9.55
CA GLY A 128 3.13 26.37 -8.84
C GLY A 128 3.87 27.05 -7.69
N LYS A 129 4.95 26.46 -7.15
CA LYS A 129 5.75 27.03 -6.05
C LYS A 129 6.43 28.34 -6.47
N GLU A 130 6.94 28.40 -7.69
CA GLU A 130 7.65 29.58 -8.22
C GLU A 130 6.70 30.75 -8.49
N THR A 131 5.41 30.46 -8.70
CA THR A 131 4.40 31.46 -9.05
C THR A 131 3.40 31.73 -7.93
N LEU A 132 3.69 31.36 -6.68
CA LEU A 132 2.72 31.47 -5.58
C LEU A 132 2.16 32.88 -5.36
N GLU A 133 2.96 33.92 -5.57
CA GLU A 133 2.54 35.30 -5.36
C GLU A 133 1.51 35.79 -6.41
N VAL A 134 1.55 35.21 -7.62
CA VAL A 134 0.74 35.67 -8.76
C VAL A 134 -0.35 34.66 -9.11
N ALA A 135 -0.04 33.37 -9.06
CA ALA A 135 -0.87 32.27 -9.50
C ALA A 135 -0.92 31.15 -8.45
N TRP A 136 -1.26 31.51 -7.21
CA TRP A 136 -1.42 30.57 -6.08
C TRP A 136 -2.31 29.35 -6.40
N TRP A 137 -3.29 29.51 -7.29
CA TRP A 137 -4.20 28.45 -7.70
C TRP A 137 -3.49 27.26 -8.37
N LEU A 138 -2.34 27.50 -9.01
CA LEU A 138 -1.54 26.44 -9.64
C LEU A 138 -0.99 25.44 -8.62
N SER A 139 -0.73 25.88 -7.38
CA SER A 139 -0.38 24.99 -6.27
C SER A 139 -1.62 24.46 -5.53
N PHE A 140 -2.65 25.28 -5.40
CA PHE A 140 -3.83 24.95 -4.59
C PHE A 140 -4.63 23.77 -5.17
N TYR A 141 -4.94 23.77 -6.46
CA TYR A 141 -5.78 22.72 -7.05
C TYR A 141 -5.14 21.33 -7.06
N PRO A 142 -3.85 21.17 -7.45
CA PRO A 142 -3.18 19.87 -7.34
C PRO A 142 -3.07 19.40 -5.89
N GLY A 143 -2.78 20.30 -4.95
CA GLY A 143 -2.76 19.98 -3.52
C GLY A 143 -4.11 19.48 -3.00
N MET A 144 -5.20 20.15 -3.39
CA MET A 144 -6.56 19.71 -3.07
C MET A 144 -6.94 18.39 -3.74
N ALA A 145 -6.51 18.16 -4.98
CA ALA A 145 -6.74 16.89 -5.66
C ALA A 145 -6.06 15.72 -4.95
N ILE A 146 -4.80 15.89 -4.53
CA ILE A 146 -4.08 14.91 -3.71
C ILE A 146 -4.83 14.68 -2.39
N LEU A 147 -5.17 15.75 -1.67
CA LEU A 147 -5.86 15.68 -0.38
C LEU A 147 -7.18 14.88 -0.49
N ILE A 148 -8.06 15.28 -1.41
CA ILE A 148 -9.37 14.63 -1.59
C ILE A 148 -9.20 13.17 -1.96
N THR A 149 -8.28 12.85 -2.88
CA THR A 149 -8.06 11.48 -3.35
C THR A 149 -7.53 10.59 -2.24
N VAL A 150 -6.53 11.05 -1.50
CA VAL A 150 -5.94 10.32 -0.36
C VAL A 150 -6.96 10.12 0.75
N LEU A 151 -7.75 11.15 1.08
CA LEU A 151 -8.84 11.03 2.05
C LEU A 151 -9.90 10.03 1.58
N ALA A 152 -10.29 10.05 0.32
CA ALA A 152 -11.27 9.12 -0.22
C ALA A 152 -10.80 7.66 -0.08
N PHE A 153 -9.54 7.35 -0.41
CA PHE A 153 -8.99 6.00 -0.22
C PHE A 153 -8.82 5.62 1.24
N THR A 154 -8.47 6.58 2.09
CA THR A 154 -8.33 6.34 3.54
C THR A 154 -9.69 6.00 4.16
N ILE A 155 -10.71 6.83 3.91
CA ILE A 155 -12.09 6.60 4.38
C ILE A 155 -12.66 5.31 3.80
N LEU A 156 -12.38 5.00 2.53
CA LEU A 156 -12.78 3.74 1.92
C LEU A 156 -12.17 2.54 2.68
N GLY A 157 -10.88 2.60 3.00
CA GLY A 157 -10.20 1.56 3.78
C GLY A 157 -10.79 1.38 5.18
N GLU A 158 -11.06 2.49 5.87
CA GLU A 158 -11.71 2.48 7.19
C GLU A 158 -13.14 1.90 7.12
N THR A 159 -13.92 2.32 6.14
CA THR A 159 -15.30 1.84 5.92
C THR A 159 -15.31 0.35 5.60
N LEU A 160 -14.39 -0.11 4.73
CA LEU A 160 -14.20 -1.54 4.46
C LEU A 160 -13.86 -2.31 5.74
N GLN A 161 -13.00 -1.74 6.60
CA GLN A 161 -12.64 -2.36 7.87
C GLN A 161 -13.86 -2.53 8.78
N GLU A 162 -14.71 -1.52 8.87
CA GLU A 162 -15.92 -1.55 9.69
C GLU A 162 -16.92 -2.60 9.19
N ILE A 163 -17.14 -2.68 7.88
CA ILE A 163 -18.07 -3.64 7.27
C ILE A 163 -17.56 -5.08 7.43
N LEU A 164 -16.25 -5.28 7.24
CA LEU A 164 -15.64 -6.60 7.20
C LEU A 164 -15.26 -7.15 8.58
N ASN A 165 -15.08 -6.30 9.59
CA ASN A 165 -14.78 -6.68 10.97
C ASN A 165 -15.79 -6.12 11.98
N PRO A 166 -17.04 -6.66 12.00
CA PRO A 166 -18.10 -6.18 12.89
C PRO A 166 -17.80 -6.41 14.39
N LYS A 167 -16.85 -7.30 14.73
CA LYS A 167 -16.44 -7.60 16.12
C LYS A 167 -15.76 -6.43 16.84
N ARG A 168 -15.38 -5.36 16.14
CA ARG A 168 -14.82 -4.14 16.76
C ARG A 168 -15.91 -3.29 17.44
N LYS A 169 -17.19 -3.50 17.14
CA LYS A 169 -18.31 -2.69 17.65
C LYS A 169 -18.79 -3.07 19.06
N GLU A 170 -18.35 -4.22 19.59
CA GLU A 170 -18.79 -4.77 20.88
C GLU A 170 -17.76 -4.61 22.02
N ARG A 171 -16.71 -3.81 21.83
CA ARG A 171 -15.72 -3.49 22.89
C ARG A 171 -15.63 -1.98 23.13
#